data_AF-A0A7J6PRA2-F1
#
_entry.id   AF-A0A7J6PRA2-F1
#
_cell.length_a   1.000
_cell.length_b   1.000
_cell.length_c   1.000
_cell.angle_alpha   90.00
_cell.angle_beta   90.00
_cell.angle_gamma   90.00
#
_symmetry.space_group_name_H-M   'P 1'
#
loop_
_entity.id
_entity.type
_entity.pdbx_description
1 polymer ?
#
loop_
_entity_poly.entity_id
_entity_poly.type
_entity_poly.pdbx_seq_one_letter_code
_entity_poly.pdbx_strand_id
1 'polypeptide(L)'
;MSSEPPALDNSVDGGGHRNLREGRMVAGHHPDGEASRLTRRESARQSRKRKKMYLETLEDKVQKLSFEVNRMKEYAATGLSLESLDQETRNNVNQLRTALASDTTPSVELFSLVGTLLVRLGSNGVERRVGIEKDLEQLPELFISPVNMLLFWLNERRIGPFSYGSESGPA
;
A
#
# COMPACT_ATOMS: atom_id res chain seq x y z
N MET A 1 -7.93 26.18 24.95
CA MET A 1 -8.56 27.15 24.04
C MET A 1 -8.84 26.39 22.76
N SER A 2 -10.09 25.95 22.61
CA SER A 2 -10.57 25.13 21.50
C SER A 2 -11.24 26.04 20.48
N SER A 3 -10.96 25.84 19.20
CA SER A 3 -11.59 26.61 18.11
C SER A 3 -12.08 25.65 17.03
N GLU A 4 -13.38 25.39 17.06
CA GLU A 4 -14.16 24.81 15.95
C GLU A 4 -14.39 25.88 14.87
N PRO A 5 -14.45 25.50 13.58
CA PRO A 5 -14.90 26.39 12.51
C PRO A 5 -16.45 26.44 12.42
N PRO A 6 -17.04 27.57 11.98
CA PRO A 6 -18.48 27.78 12.01
C PRO A 6 -19.21 27.10 10.84
N ALA A 7 -20.43 26.64 11.13
CA ALA A 7 -21.39 26.13 10.15
C ALA A 7 -21.95 27.26 9.28
N LEU A 8 -21.99 27.05 7.97
CA LEU A 8 -22.71 27.91 7.02
C LEU A 8 -24.13 27.37 6.80
N ASP A 9 -25.08 28.04 7.45
CA ASP A 9 -26.49 28.07 7.11
C ASP A 9 -26.70 29.06 5.96
N ASN A 10 -27.37 28.63 4.90
CA ASN A 10 -27.94 29.51 3.88
C ASN A 10 -29.21 28.86 3.35
N SER A 11 -30.24 28.97 4.17
CA SER A 11 -31.64 28.91 3.75
C SER A 11 -32.12 30.30 3.29
N VAL A 12 -33.24 30.30 2.53
CA VAL A 12 -34.04 31.44 2.01
C VAL A 12 -33.65 31.89 0.59
N ASP A 13 -34.51 32.04 -0.42
CA ASP A 13 -35.93 31.72 -0.68
C ASP A 13 -36.25 32.17 -2.13
N GLY A 14 -37.35 31.67 -2.70
CA GLY A 14 -38.20 32.47 -3.60
C GLY A 14 -37.94 32.43 -5.12
N GLY A 15 -38.85 31.75 -5.85
CA GLY A 15 -39.05 31.90 -7.29
C GLY A 15 -39.40 30.59 -7.98
N GLY A 16 -40.58 29.99 -7.75
CA GLY A 16 -41.81 30.45 -8.39
C GLY A 16 -41.94 29.90 -9.81
N HIS A 17 -42.40 28.65 -9.96
CA HIS A 17 -43.17 28.18 -11.13
C HIS A 17 -43.85 26.83 -10.79
N ARG A 18 -45.04 26.93 -10.18
CA ARG A 18 -46.07 25.88 -10.31
C ARG A 18 -46.77 26.12 -11.64
N ASN A 19 -46.78 25.08 -12.47
CA ASN A 19 -47.86 24.63 -13.37
C ASN A 19 -47.24 24.07 -14.65
N LEU A 20 -47.30 22.75 -14.78
CA LEU A 20 -47.77 22.04 -15.98
C LEU A 20 -47.86 20.56 -15.60
N ARG A 21 -48.94 20.24 -14.88
CA ARG A 21 -49.55 18.92 -14.90
C ARG A 21 -50.35 18.87 -16.20
N GLU A 22 -49.75 18.36 -17.27
CA GLU A 22 -50.47 17.81 -18.42
C GLU A 22 -49.46 17.13 -19.34
N GLY A 23 -49.78 15.92 -19.79
CA GLY A 23 -48.89 15.12 -20.64
C GLY A 23 -48.54 13.76 -20.07
N ARG A 24 -49.52 13.01 -19.54
CA ARG A 24 -49.48 11.54 -19.62
C ARG A 24 -49.60 11.15 -21.10
N MET A 25 -48.53 11.37 -21.86
CA MET A 25 -48.36 10.78 -23.18
C MET A 25 -47.83 9.38 -22.94
N VAL A 26 -48.76 8.41 -22.92
CA VAL A 26 -48.45 7.02 -23.23
C VAL A 26 -47.96 7.00 -24.67
N ALA A 27 -46.66 7.18 -24.87
CA ALA A 27 -46.02 7.18 -26.17
C ALA A 27 -45.18 5.92 -26.30
N GLY A 28 -45.64 5.02 -27.16
CA GLY A 28 -44.84 4.08 -27.94
C GLY A 28 -43.90 3.15 -27.18
N HIS A 29 -44.23 1.87 -27.17
CA HIS A 29 -43.26 0.79 -26.96
C HIS A 29 -42.29 0.79 -28.16
N HIS A 30 -41.32 1.71 -28.15
CA HIS A 30 -40.20 1.75 -29.10
C HIS A 30 -39.10 0.85 -28.52
N PRO A 31 -38.66 -0.20 -29.24
CA PRO A 31 -37.66 -1.15 -28.74
C PRO A 31 -36.33 -0.46 -28.35
N ASP A 32 -36.03 0.68 -28.97
CA ASP A 32 -34.82 1.48 -28.71
C ASP A 32 -34.83 2.17 -27.33
N GLY A 33 -36.02 2.53 -26.83
CA GLY A 33 -36.17 3.16 -25.52
C GLY A 33 -35.93 2.16 -24.37
N GLU A 34 -36.38 0.92 -24.56
CA GLU A 34 -36.13 -0.16 -23.60
C GLU A 34 -34.66 -0.58 -23.60
N ALA A 35 -34.04 -0.70 -24.78
CA ALA A 35 -32.60 -0.94 -24.92
C ALA A 35 -31.77 0.18 -24.27
N SER A 36 -32.13 1.45 -24.47
CA SER A 36 -31.45 2.60 -23.83
C SER A 36 -31.61 2.61 -22.30
N ARG A 37 -32.77 2.21 -21.77
CA ARG A 37 -32.99 2.08 -20.33
C ARG A 37 -32.22 0.90 -19.74
N LEU A 38 -32.15 -0.22 -20.44
CA LEU A 38 -31.37 -1.39 -20.02
C LEU A 38 -29.87 -1.08 -19.96
N THR A 39 -29.33 -0.43 -20.99
CA THR A 39 -27.90 -0.05 -21.06
C THR A 39 -27.53 0.95 -19.96
N ARG A 40 -28.38 1.94 -19.66
CA ARG A 40 -28.18 2.83 -18.52
C ARG A 40 -28.20 2.08 -17.19
N ARG A 41 -29.13 1.14 -17.01
CA ARG A 41 -29.19 0.30 -15.80
C ARG A 41 -27.94 -0.55 -15.64
N GLU A 42 -27.45 -1.12 -16.73
CA GLU A 42 -26.23 -1.92 -16.73
C GLU A 42 -24.98 -1.07 -16.45
N SER A 43 -24.88 0.13 -17.03
CA SER A 43 -23.78 1.06 -16.73
C SER A 43 -23.73 1.45 -15.24
N ALA A 44 -24.90 1.65 -14.61
CA ALA A 44 -25.00 1.95 -13.18
C ALA A 44 -24.59 0.75 -12.32
N ARG A 45 -24.96 -0.48 -12.71
CA ARG A 45 -24.51 -1.71 -12.04
C ARG A 45 -23.00 -1.87 -12.13
N GLN A 46 -22.42 -1.68 -13.31
CA GLN A 46 -20.97 -1.76 -13.51
C GLN A 46 -20.22 -0.68 -12.71
N SER A 47 -20.76 0.53 -12.64
CA SER A 47 -20.22 1.61 -11.79
C SER A 47 -20.22 1.21 -10.31
N ARG A 48 -21.35 0.69 -9.80
CA ARG A 48 -21.46 0.18 -8.43
C ARG A 48 -20.48 -0.97 -8.17
N LYS A 49 -20.34 -1.90 -9.12
CA LYS A 49 -19.39 -3.02 -9.04
C LYS A 49 -17.95 -2.52 -8.94
N ARG A 50 -17.53 -1.60 -9.82
CA ARG A 50 -16.18 -1.02 -9.77
C ARG A 50 -15.93 -0.27 -8.47
N LYS A 51 -16.90 0.52 -8.00
CA LYS A 51 -16.79 1.25 -6.72
C LYS A 51 -16.64 0.28 -5.54
N LYS A 52 -17.39 -0.82 -5.52
CA LYS A 52 -17.25 -1.88 -4.51
C LYS A 52 -15.84 -2.47 -4.50
N MET A 53 -15.33 -2.89 -5.66
CA MET A 53 -13.97 -3.44 -5.77
C MET A 53 -12.90 -2.45 -5.32
N TYR A 54 -13.07 -1.15 -5.64
CA TYR A 54 -12.12 -0.11 -5.23
C TYR A 54 -12.12 0.11 -3.71
N LEU A 55 -13.30 0.08 -3.09
CA LEU A 55 -13.42 0.15 -1.63
C LEU A 55 -12.77 -1.06 -0.95
N GLU A 56 -13.04 -2.28 -1.43
CA GLU A 56 -12.39 -3.49 -0.92
C GLU A 56 -10.86 -3.41 -1.03
N THR A 57 -10.35 -2.93 -2.17
CA THR A 57 -8.90 -2.75 -2.36
C THR A 57 -8.31 -1.70 -1.41
N LEU A 58 -9.05 -0.63 -1.11
CA LEU A 58 -8.62 0.39 -0.15
C LEU A 58 -8.65 -0.15 1.28
N GLU A 59 -9.67 -0.90 1.65
CA GLU A 59 -9.80 -1.55 2.95
C GLU A 59 -8.63 -2.51 3.19
N ASP A 60 -8.30 -3.36 2.22
CA ASP A 60 -7.15 -4.27 2.27
C ASP A 60 -5.82 -3.50 2.45
N LYS A 61 -5.64 -2.40 1.70
CA LYS A 61 -4.43 -1.56 1.82
C LYS A 61 -4.34 -0.88 3.18
N VAL A 62 -5.44 -0.35 3.70
CA VAL A 62 -5.48 0.26 5.03
C VAL A 62 -5.17 -0.78 6.10
N GLN A 63 -5.71 -2.00 5.99
CA GLN A 63 -5.37 -3.09 6.91
C GLN A 63 -3.88 -3.44 6.88
N LYS A 64 -3.30 -3.62 5.68
CA LYS A 64 -1.86 -3.90 5.52
C LYS A 64 -0.99 -2.80 6.10
N LEU A 65 -1.25 -1.54 5.74
CA LEU A 65 -0.48 -0.40 6.24
C LEU A 65 -0.66 -0.21 7.76
N SER A 66 -1.86 -0.44 8.29
CA SER A 66 -2.11 -0.38 9.73
C SER A 66 -1.32 -1.45 10.48
N PHE A 67 -1.25 -2.66 9.92
CA PHE A 67 -0.43 -3.74 10.47
C PHE A 67 1.06 -3.38 10.45
N GLU A 68 1.58 -2.86 9.34
CA GLU A 68 2.97 -2.42 9.23
C GLU A 68 3.31 -1.29 10.19
N VAL A 69 2.44 -0.29 10.33
CA VAL A 69 2.61 0.82 11.28
C VAL A 69 2.63 0.30 12.72
N ASN A 70 1.72 -0.62 13.08
CA ASN A 70 1.71 -1.21 14.42
C ASN A 70 2.98 -2.02 14.67
N ARG A 71 3.43 -2.82 13.70
CA ARG A 71 4.67 -3.56 13.75
C ARG A 71 5.89 -2.62 13.92
N MET A 72 5.93 -1.50 13.20
CA MET A 72 6.97 -0.48 13.37
C MET A 72 6.94 0.17 14.76
N LYS A 73 5.75 0.45 15.29
CA LYS A 73 5.60 1.00 16.66
C LYS A 73 6.06 0.00 17.71
N GLU A 74 5.80 -1.30 17.54
CA GLU A 74 6.32 -2.35 18.40
C GLU A 74 7.85 -2.45 18.33
N TYR A 75 8.46 -2.36 17.14
CA TYR A 75 9.91 -2.28 17.00
C TYR A 75 10.50 -1.02 17.67
N ALA A 76 9.84 0.13 17.55
CA ALA A 76 10.27 1.34 18.24
C ALA A 76 10.13 1.22 19.77
N ALA A 77 9.05 0.60 20.26
CA ALA A 77 8.79 0.40 21.69
C ALA A 77 9.74 -0.61 22.34
N THR A 78 10.23 -1.61 21.59
CA THR A 78 11.23 -2.58 22.08
C THR A 78 12.65 -1.99 22.19
N GLY A 79 12.84 -0.70 21.90
CA GLY A 79 14.14 -0.04 22.04
C GLY A 79 15.14 -0.42 20.95
N LEU A 80 14.74 -1.25 19.98
CA LEU A 80 15.46 -1.55 18.74
C LEU A 80 15.17 -0.47 17.68
N SER A 81 15.19 0.80 18.10
CA SER A 81 15.18 1.90 17.14
C SER A 81 16.48 1.84 16.35
N LEU A 82 16.42 2.05 15.04
CA LEU A 82 17.62 2.16 14.21
C LEU A 82 18.59 3.18 14.82
N GLU A 83 18.07 4.26 15.39
CA GLU A 83 18.86 5.31 16.05
C GLU A 83 19.58 4.83 17.32
N SER A 84 18.97 3.95 18.13
CA SER A 84 19.63 3.42 19.33
C SER A 84 20.75 2.44 18.96
N LEU A 85 20.51 1.62 17.92
CA LEU A 85 21.52 0.71 17.37
C LEU A 85 22.69 1.47 16.72
N ASP A 86 22.39 2.54 15.99
CA ASP A 86 23.38 3.40 15.33
C ASP A 86 24.19 4.22 16.36
N GLN A 87 23.56 4.59 17.47
CA GLN A 87 24.26 5.21 18.59
C GLN A 87 25.16 4.20 19.33
N GLU A 88 24.70 2.96 19.53
CA GLU A 88 25.50 1.89 20.12
C GLU A 88 26.74 1.56 19.27
N THR A 89 26.59 1.43 17.96
CA THR A 89 27.72 1.16 17.05
C THR A 89 28.71 2.31 17.05
N ARG A 90 28.25 3.57 17.03
CA ARG A 90 29.13 4.76 17.16
C ARG A 90 29.90 4.75 18.48
N ASN A 91 29.23 4.42 19.59
CA ASN A 91 29.87 4.33 20.90
C ASN A 91 30.96 3.25 20.92
N ASN A 92 30.66 2.06 20.37
CA ASN A 92 31.61 0.95 20.27
C ASN A 92 32.83 1.32 19.41
N VAL A 93 32.62 1.96 18.26
CA VAL A 93 33.72 2.44 17.39
C VAL A 93 34.57 3.50 18.10
N ASN A 94 33.95 4.42 18.85
CA ASN A 94 34.68 5.44 19.59
C ASN A 94 35.51 4.83 20.74
N GLN A 95 35.00 3.79 21.42
CA GLN A 95 35.78 3.03 22.41
C GLN A 95 37.01 2.36 21.77
N LEU A 96 36.84 1.72 20.61
CA LEU A 96 37.96 1.13 19.86
C LEU A 96 39.00 2.17 19.45
N ARG A 97 38.56 3.34 18.95
CA ARG A 97 39.47 4.44 18.58
C ARG A 97 40.25 4.97 19.77
N THR A 98 39.59 5.13 20.91
CA THR A 98 40.22 5.62 22.14
C THR A 98 41.26 4.63 22.65
N ALA A 99 40.92 3.34 22.64
CA ALA A 99 41.83 2.26 23.03
C ALA A 99 43.04 2.11 22.09
N LEU A 100 42.85 2.33 20.79
CA LEU A 100 43.93 2.30 19.81
C LEU A 100 44.87 3.50 19.98
N ALA A 101 44.34 4.65 20.40
CA ALA A 101 45.12 5.86 20.65
C ALA A 101 45.90 5.82 21.97
N SER A 102 45.52 4.97 22.92
CA SER A 102 46.11 4.95 24.27
C SER A 102 47.35 4.06 24.42
N ASP A 103 47.89 3.47 23.34
CA ASP A 103 49.11 2.63 23.26
C ASP A 103 49.24 1.57 24.38
N THR A 104 48.11 1.21 24.97
CA THR A 104 47.98 0.31 26.11
C THR A 104 47.77 -1.10 25.58
N THR A 105 48.32 -2.10 26.25
CA THR A 105 48.07 -3.50 25.88
C THR A 105 46.57 -3.76 25.76
N PRO A 106 46.10 -4.32 24.64
CA PRO A 106 44.67 -4.45 24.39
C PRO A 106 44.02 -5.31 25.46
N SER A 107 42.99 -4.76 26.12
CA SER A 107 42.29 -5.46 27.20
C SER A 107 41.50 -6.66 26.67
N VAL A 108 41.23 -7.64 27.53
CA VAL A 108 40.39 -8.80 27.18
C VAL A 108 38.99 -8.38 26.74
N GLU A 109 38.46 -7.29 27.30
CA GLU A 109 37.17 -6.70 26.93
C GLU A 109 37.17 -6.15 25.51
N LEU A 110 38.29 -5.54 25.08
CA LEU A 110 38.47 -5.07 23.70
C LEU A 110 38.42 -6.20 22.69
N PHE A 111 39.08 -7.33 22.99
CA PHE A 111 39.02 -8.51 22.12
C PHE A 111 37.61 -9.11 22.04
N SER A 112 36.88 -9.13 23.16
CA SER A 112 35.48 -9.59 23.18
C SER A 112 34.57 -8.66 22.36
N LEU A 113 34.76 -7.34 22.48
CA LEU A 113 34.02 -6.34 21.71
C LEU A 113 34.29 -6.49 20.21
N VAL A 114 35.56 -6.59 19.81
CA VAL A 114 35.95 -6.83 18.42
C VAL A 114 35.37 -8.14 17.89
N GLY A 115 35.43 -9.22 18.68
CA GLY A 115 34.83 -10.51 18.32
C GLY A 115 33.32 -10.40 18.07
N THR A 116 32.62 -9.69 18.95
CA THR A 116 31.17 -9.47 18.83
C THR A 116 30.82 -8.64 17.59
N LEU A 117 31.56 -7.56 17.34
CA LEU A 117 31.41 -6.73 16.14
C LEU A 117 31.73 -7.52 14.86
N LEU A 118 32.72 -8.41 14.88
CA LEU A 118 33.06 -9.23 13.71
C LEU A 118 31.93 -10.22 13.37
N VAL A 119 31.31 -10.83 14.39
CA VAL A 119 30.16 -11.74 14.21
C VAL A 119 28.93 -10.98 13.72
N ARG A 120 28.72 -9.75 14.19
CA ARG A 120 27.53 -8.94 13.86
C ARG A 120 27.65 -8.22 12.51
N LEU A 121 28.78 -7.53 12.29
CA LEU A 121 29.03 -6.58 11.19
C LEU A 121 30.10 -7.04 10.18
N GLY A 122 30.74 -8.20 10.40
CA GLY A 122 31.79 -8.70 9.51
C GLY A 122 31.32 -9.01 8.09
N SER A 123 32.24 -9.47 7.25
CA SER A 123 31.95 -9.88 5.86
C SER A 123 30.87 -10.95 5.77
N ASN A 124 30.80 -11.83 6.77
CA ASN A 124 29.75 -12.82 7.00
C ASN A 124 28.93 -12.49 8.26
N GLY A 125 28.73 -11.21 8.54
CA GLY A 125 27.96 -10.75 9.69
C GLY A 125 26.49 -11.15 9.59
N VAL A 126 25.85 -11.39 10.73
CA VAL A 126 24.41 -11.71 10.79
C VAL A 126 23.58 -10.59 10.15
N GLU A 127 23.92 -9.32 10.42
CA GLU A 127 23.17 -8.18 9.88
C GLU A 127 23.27 -8.08 8.37
N ARG A 128 24.46 -8.32 7.80
CA ARG A 128 24.65 -8.30 6.35
C ARG A 128 23.87 -9.40 5.65
N ARG A 129 23.81 -10.61 6.22
CA ARG A 129 23.00 -11.70 5.67
C ARG A 129 21.52 -11.36 5.63
N VAL A 130 20.99 -10.82 6.73
CA VAL A 130 19.59 -10.39 6.83
C VAL A 130 19.30 -9.26 5.85
N GLY A 131 20.22 -8.31 5.67
CA GLY A 131 20.09 -7.24 4.67
C GLY A 131 20.02 -7.79 3.25
N ILE A 132 20.94 -8.70 2.89
CA ILE A 132 20.94 -9.36 1.57
C ILE A 132 19.64 -10.15 1.37
N GLU A 133 19.19 -10.92 2.36
CA GLU A 133 17.96 -11.71 2.27
C GLU A 133 16.74 -10.82 2.03
N LYS A 134 16.63 -9.69 2.76
CA LYS A 134 15.56 -8.71 2.55
C LYS A 134 15.63 -8.05 1.16
N ASP A 135 16.82 -7.76 0.65
CA ASP A 135 16.97 -7.23 -0.70
C ASP A 135 16.56 -8.28 -1.74
N LEU A 136 16.92 -9.55 -1.54
CA LEU A 136 16.51 -10.67 -2.39
C LEU A 136 14.99 -10.89 -2.37
N GLU A 137 14.32 -10.68 -1.24
CA GLU A 137 12.85 -10.72 -1.14
C GLU A 137 12.17 -9.61 -1.95
N GLN A 138 12.81 -8.45 -2.10
CA GLN A 138 12.29 -7.32 -2.88
C GLN A 138 12.61 -7.39 -4.37
N LEU A 139 13.63 -8.18 -4.76
CA LEU A 139 14.05 -8.31 -6.15
C LEU A 139 12.92 -8.73 -7.11
N PRO A 140 11.99 -9.65 -6.79
CA PRO A 140 10.88 -9.98 -7.66
C PRO A 140 10.00 -8.78 -8.04
N GLU A 141 9.80 -7.83 -7.13
CA GLU A 141 9.03 -6.60 -7.38
C GLU A 141 9.78 -5.63 -8.32
N LEU A 142 11.12 -5.71 -8.34
CA LEU A 142 11.99 -4.89 -9.19
C LEU A 142 12.24 -5.52 -10.58
N PHE A 143 12.32 -6.85 -10.67
CA PHE A 143 12.65 -7.56 -11.92
C PHE A 143 11.49 -7.65 -12.89
N ILE A 144 10.25 -7.67 -12.40
CA ILE A 144 9.09 -7.65 -13.27
C ILE A 144 8.82 -6.18 -13.60
N SER A 145 9.20 -5.77 -14.82
CA SER A 145 8.81 -4.45 -15.36
C SER A 145 7.33 -4.19 -15.06
N PRO A 146 6.93 -2.98 -14.62
CA PRO A 146 5.54 -2.66 -14.30
C PRO A 146 4.55 -3.06 -15.40
N VAL A 147 5.00 -3.02 -16.67
CA VAL A 147 4.23 -3.47 -17.83
C VAL A 147 3.96 -4.98 -17.78
N ASN A 148 4.97 -5.80 -17.49
CA ASN A 148 4.82 -7.25 -17.37
C ASN A 148 3.93 -7.60 -16.17
N MET A 149 4.04 -6.87 -15.06
CA MET A 149 3.20 -7.07 -13.88
C MET A 149 1.74 -6.74 -14.17
N LEU A 150 1.49 -5.66 -14.92
CA LEU A 150 0.16 -5.32 -15.43
C LEU A 150 -0.39 -6.41 -16.36
N LEU A 151 0.44 -6.95 -17.27
CA LEU A 151 0.04 -8.04 -18.16
C LEU A 151 -0.34 -9.31 -17.38
N PHE A 152 0.43 -9.68 -16.36
CA PHE A 152 0.08 -10.80 -15.47
C PHE A 152 -1.24 -10.55 -14.75
N TRP A 153 -1.44 -9.37 -14.18
CA TRP A 153 -2.67 -8.99 -13.49
C TRP A 153 -3.90 -9.00 -14.43
N LEU A 154 -3.74 -8.50 -15.66
CA LEU A 154 -4.78 -8.52 -16.68
C LEU A 154 -5.13 -9.95 -17.11
N ASN A 155 -4.12 -10.79 -17.27
CA ASN A 155 -4.30 -12.21 -17.60
C ASN A 155 -5.03 -12.96 -16.46
N GLU A 156 -4.59 -12.79 -15.22
CA GLU A 156 -5.19 -13.40 -14.03
C GLU A 156 -6.69 -13.02 -13.89
N ARG A 157 -7.03 -11.76 -14.18
CA ARG A 157 -8.41 -11.27 -14.13
C ARG A 157 -9.24 -11.54 -15.39
N ARG A 158 -8.64 -12.14 -16.42
CA ARG A 158 -9.27 -12.31 -17.75
C ARG A 158 -9.84 -11.00 -18.29
N ILE A 159 -9.03 -9.93 -18.23
CA ILE A 159 -9.38 -8.61 -18.76
C ILE A 159 -8.40 -8.30 -19.90
N GLY A 160 -8.90 -8.18 -21.12
CA GLY A 160 -8.09 -7.83 -22.30
C GLY A 160 -8.19 -8.85 -23.44
N PRO A 161 -7.39 -8.69 -24.52
CA PRO A 161 -7.48 -9.52 -25.73
C PRO A 161 -7.11 -10.99 -25.51
N PHE A 162 -6.55 -11.32 -24.35
CA PHE A 162 -6.14 -12.67 -23.96
C PHE A 162 -7.23 -13.46 -23.22
N SER A 163 -8.43 -12.89 -23.06
CA SER A 163 -9.58 -13.65 -22.60
C SER A 163 -9.97 -14.66 -23.65
N TYR A 164 -9.48 -15.89 -23.50
CA TYR A 164 -10.01 -17.05 -24.18
C TYR A 164 -11.47 -17.19 -23.76
N GLY A 165 -12.37 -16.61 -24.56
CA GLY A 165 -13.77 -16.97 -24.53
C GLY A 165 -13.82 -18.48 -24.68
N SER A 166 -14.52 -19.15 -23.76
CA SER A 166 -14.86 -20.55 -23.90
C SER A 166 -15.75 -20.70 -25.13
N GLU A 167 -15.16 -20.82 -26.31
CA GLU A 167 -15.81 -21.36 -27.49
C GLU A 167 -15.94 -22.88 -27.28
N SER A 168 -16.85 -23.27 -26.39
CA SER A 168 -17.45 -24.59 -26.42
C SER A 168 -18.76 -24.45 -27.21
N GLY A 169 -18.64 -24.42 -28.53
CA GLY A 169 -19.77 -24.68 -29.43
C GLY A 169 -19.97 -26.20 -29.52
N PRO A 170 -21.21 -26.72 -29.43
CA PRO A 170 -21.47 -28.13 -29.61
C PRO A 170 -21.30 -28.50 -31.09
N ALA A 171 -20.47 -29.51 -31.37
CA ALA A 171 -20.49 -30.25 -32.62
C ALA A 171 -21.23 -31.58 -32.42
#